data_AF-A0A945MMJ6-F1
#
_entry.id   AF-A0A945MMJ6-F1
#
_cell.length_a   1.000
_cell.length_b   1.000
_cell.length_c   1.000
_cell.angle_alpha   90.00
_cell.angle_beta   90.00
_cell.angle_gamma   90.00
#
_symmetry.space_group_name_H-M   'P 1'
#
loop_
_entity.id
_entity.type
_entity.pdbx_description
1 polymer ?
#
loop_
_entity_poly.entity_id
_entity_poly.type
_entity_poly.pdbx_seq_one_letter_code
_entity_poly.pdbx_strand_id
1 'polypeptide(L)'
;MNCEDFESFFSDYIDETLDPWSVGHLQDHLSFCSACGETVAGMRQVRMALHNLGGTGPSAGFKLRLNNRLQEEVYRESWTWLRPVAWGFALAAAMAILLWPTSATLEAADSTMPFKEGPAWAVPVADRQLGRAWTEQFPELVRPQRHAHIRPVSF
;
A
#
# COMPACT_ATOMS: atom_id res chain seq x y z
N MET A 1 4.58 7.08 42.38
CA MET A 1 4.24 8.49 42.13
C MET A 1 2.87 8.74 42.73
N ASN A 2 2.76 9.78 43.57
CA ASN A 2 1.50 10.20 44.15
C ASN A 2 0.85 11.30 43.29
N CYS A 3 -0.40 11.66 43.59
CA CYS A 3 -1.09 12.72 42.84
C CYS A 3 -0.43 14.10 43.00
N GLU A 4 0.27 14.36 44.11
CA GLU A 4 1.03 15.61 44.30
C GLU A 4 2.23 15.70 43.36
N ASP A 5 2.96 14.59 43.19
CA ASP A 5 4.08 14.51 42.26
C ASP A 5 3.58 14.71 40.81
N PHE A 6 2.40 14.17 40.48
CA PHE A 6 1.78 14.35 39.17
C PHE A 6 1.62 15.83 38.80
N GLU A 7 1.15 16.68 39.72
CA GLU A 7 0.95 18.10 39.44
C GLU A 7 2.25 18.80 39.05
N SER A 8 3.37 18.41 39.68
CA SER A 8 4.68 18.98 39.35
C SER A 8 5.16 18.61 37.94
N PHE A 9 4.86 17.41 37.47
CA PHE A 9 5.24 16.92 36.15
C PHE A 9 4.19 17.18 35.07
N PHE A 10 2.99 17.62 35.44
CA PHE A 10 1.86 17.73 34.53
C PHE A 10 2.12 18.71 33.39
N SER A 11 2.68 19.89 33.68
CA SER A 11 2.99 20.89 32.66
C SER A 11 3.99 20.36 31.65
N ASP A 12 5.12 19.83 32.13
CA ASP A 12 6.18 19.28 31.28
C ASP A 12 5.71 18.07 30.47
N TYR A 13 4.82 17.25 31.04
CA TYR A 13 4.19 16.14 30.34
C TYR A 13 3.28 16.61 29.21
N ILE A 14 2.46 17.66 29.45
CA ILE A 14 1.59 18.23 28.42
C ILE A 14 2.42 18.91 27.32
N ASP A 15 3.52 19.56 27.66
CA ASP A 15 4.40 20.25 26.72
C ASP A 15 5.40 19.33 26.02
N GLU A 16 5.38 18.02 26.32
CA GLU A 16 6.27 16.99 25.75
C GLU A 16 7.77 17.27 26.02
N THR A 17 8.07 17.96 27.12
CA THR A 17 9.44 18.30 27.56
C THR A 17 9.97 17.36 28.65
N LEU A 18 9.10 16.52 29.21
CA LEU A 18 9.45 15.56 30.25
C LEU A 18 10.39 14.46 29.72
N ASP A 19 11.35 14.04 30.55
CA ASP A 19 12.29 13.00 30.16
C ASP A 19 11.61 11.62 29.99
N PRO A 20 12.15 10.72 29.14
CA PRO A 20 11.50 9.45 28.84
C PRO A 20 11.25 8.54 30.05
N TRP A 21 12.10 8.62 31.08
CA TRP A 21 11.97 7.79 32.27
C TRP A 21 10.81 8.28 33.14
N SER A 22 10.71 9.60 33.34
CA SER A 22 9.59 10.23 34.05
C SER A 22 8.26 10.09 33.31
N VAL A 23 8.28 10.10 31.96
CA VAL A 23 7.09 9.79 31.15
C VAL A 23 6.55 8.40 31.44
N GLY A 24 7.41 7.38 31.54
CA GLY A 24 6.99 6.02 31.88
C GLY A 24 6.34 5.94 33.25
N HIS A 25 6.97 6.53 34.27
CA HIS A 25 6.43 6.57 35.62
C HIS A 25 5.08 7.29 35.72
N LEU A 26 4.90 8.37 34.97
CA LEU A 26 3.65 9.12 34.93
C LEU A 26 2.56 8.34 34.17
N GLN A 27 2.89 7.68 33.06
CA GLN A 27 1.97 6.79 32.34
C GLN A 27 1.48 5.63 33.21
N ASP A 28 2.38 5.00 33.98
CA ASP A 28 2.01 3.97 34.94
C ASP A 28 0.99 4.51 35.95
N HIS A 29 1.23 5.69 36.52
CA HIS A 29 0.26 6.34 37.43
C HIS A 29 -1.10 6.60 36.76
N LEU A 30 -1.11 7.12 35.53
CA LEU A 30 -2.35 7.38 34.78
C LEU A 30 -3.17 6.12 34.50
N SER A 31 -2.52 4.94 34.46
CA SER A 31 -3.23 3.67 34.28
C SER A 31 -4.03 3.23 35.51
N PHE A 32 -3.63 3.68 36.70
CA PHE A 32 -4.28 3.32 37.98
C PHE A 32 -5.09 4.46 38.61
N CYS A 33 -4.81 5.72 38.24
CA CYS A 33 -5.50 6.90 38.79
C CYS A 33 -6.42 7.54 37.74
N SER A 34 -7.73 7.28 37.85
CA SER A 34 -8.72 7.84 36.92
C SER A 34 -8.83 9.36 37.00
N ALA A 35 -8.70 9.96 38.19
CA ALA A 35 -8.79 11.40 38.37
C ALA A 35 -7.71 12.16 37.57
N CYS A 36 -6.44 11.74 37.71
CA CYS A 36 -5.33 12.32 36.94
C CYS A 36 -5.49 12.03 35.43
N GLY A 37 -6.00 10.85 35.07
CA GLY A 37 -6.33 10.50 33.69
C GLY A 37 -7.36 11.45 33.06
N GLU A 38 -8.42 11.78 33.79
CA GLU A 38 -9.44 12.75 33.36
C GLU A 38 -8.85 14.15 33.18
N THR A 39 -7.97 14.59 34.07
CA THR A 39 -7.28 15.89 33.95
C THR A 39 -6.43 15.97 32.68
N VAL A 40 -5.62 14.94 32.40
CA VAL A 40 -4.82 14.85 31.16
C VAL A 40 -5.72 14.85 29.93
N ALA A 41 -6.81 14.08 29.96
CA ALA A 41 -7.74 14.00 28.85
C ALA A 41 -8.42 15.35 28.59
N GLY A 42 -8.84 16.06 29.64
CA GLY A 42 -9.43 17.40 29.54
C GLY A 42 -8.46 18.40 28.93
N MET A 43 -7.20 18.43 29.38
CA MET A 43 -6.20 19.34 28.84
C MET A 43 -5.88 19.05 27.37
N ARG A 44 -5.81 17.77 26.98
CA ARG A 44 -5.67 17.37 25.57
C ARG A 44 -6.84 17.85 24.72
N GLN A 45 -8.07 17.76 25.22
CA GLN A 45 -9.24 18.28 24.52
C GLN A 45 -9.16 19.81 24.33
N VAL A 46 -8.76 20.55 25.36
CA VAL A 46 -8.56 22.00 25.27
C VAL A 46 -7.51 22.33 24.22
N ARG A 47 -6.36 21.64 24.22
CA ARG A 47 -5.30 21.85 23.23
C ARG A 47 -5.76 21.56 21.81
N MET A 48 -6.51 20.47 21.61
CA MET A 48 -7.11 20.16 20.30
C MET A 48 -8.11 21.23 19.87
N ALA A 49 -8.97 21.72 20.78
CA ALA A 49 -9.91 22.79 20.49
C ALA A 49 -9.17 24.07 20.08
N LEU A 50 -8.11 24.45 20.81
CA LEU A 50 -7.26 25.61 20.47
C LEU A 50 -6.56 25.44 19.12
N HIS A 51 -6.04 24.25 18.82
CA HIS A 51 -5.44 23.96 17.51
C HIS A 51 -6.48 24.09 16.37
N ASN A 52 -7.73 23.74 16.65
CA ASN A 52 -8.83 23.83 15.69
C ASN A 52 -9.39 25.26 15.52
N LEU A 53 -9.03 26.22 16.37
CA LEU A 53 -9.45 27.63 16.20
C LEU A 53 -8.83 28.32 14.98
N GLY A 54 -8.04 27.60 14.18
CA GLY A 54 -7.55 28.11 12.90
C GLY A 54 -6.35 29.03 13.11
N GLY A 55 -5.23 28.45 13.54
CA GLY A 55 -3.93 29.08 13.31
C GLY A 55 -3.72 29.30 11.81
N THR A 56 -2.95 30.32 11.44
CA THR A 56 -2.53 30.54 10.04
C THR A 56 -1.79 29.30 9.57
N GLY A 57 -2.50 28.41 8.87
CA GLY A 57 -1.90 27.21 8.31
C GLY A 57 -0.74 27.57 7.40
N PRO A 58 0.22 26.66 7.21
CA PRO A 58 1.32 26.91 6.29
C PRO A 58 0.78 27.22 4.90
N SER A 59 1.44 28.15 4.21
CA SER A 59 1.03 28.57 2.86
C SER A 59 0.90 27.38 1.91
N ALA A 60 0.01 27.47 0.92
CA ALA A 60 -0.19 26.40 -0.06
C ALA A 60 1.12 25.98 -0.74
N GLY A 61 2.01 26.93 -1.03
CA GLY A 61 3.33 26.67 -1.60
C GLY A 61 4.25 25.87 -0.68
N PHE A 62 4.18 26.09 0.65
CA PHE A 62 4.91 25.27 1.61
C PHE A 62 4.40 23.83 1.62
N LYS A 63 3.07 23.62 1.72
CA LYS A 63 2.47 22.28 1.72
C LYS A 63 2.83 21.50 0.46
N LEU A 64 2.82 22.17 -0.69
CA LEU A 64 3.16 21.54 -1.97
C LEU A 64 4.63 21.13 -2.05
N ARG A 65 5.56 21.98 -1.60
CA ARG A 65 6.99 21.63 -1.52
C ARG A 65 7.25 20.50 -0.54
N LEU A 66 6.59 20.54 0.63
CA LEU A 66 6.71 19.50 1.66
C LEU A 66 6.22 18.15 1.12
N ASN A 67 5.04 18.12 0.50
CA ASN A 67 4.47 16.91 -0.05
C ASN A 67 5.34 16.33 -1.18
N ASN A 68 5.86 17.18 -2.07
CA ASN A 68 6.79 16.74 -3.12
C ASN A 68 8.05 16.10 -2.53
N ARG A 69 8.65 16.69 -1.48
CA ARG A 69 9.82 16.10 -0.82
C ARG A 69 9.51 14.79 -0.11
N LEU A 70 8.40 14.72 0.63
CA LEU A 70 7.96 13.50 1.29
C LEU A 70 7.72 12.38 0.29
N GLN A 71 7.06 12.67 -0.83
CA GLN A 71 6.85 11.68 -1.89
C GLN A 71 8.18 11.21 -2.48
N GLU A 72 9.11 12.12 -2.77
CA GLU A 72 10.42 11.77 -3.30
C GLU A 72 11.20 10.84 -2.34
N GLU A 73 11.18 11.11 -1.04
CA GLU A 73 11.84 10.26 -0.04
C GLU A 73 11.19 8.88 0.09
N VAL A 74 9.85 8.82 0.15
CA VAL A 74 9.10 7.55 0.21
C VAL A 74 9.33 6.70 -1.05
N TYR A 75 9.31 7.31 -2.24
CA TYR A 75 9.61 6.61 -3.48
C TYR A 75 11.06 6.13 -3.54
N ARG A 76 12.02 6.92 -3.04
CA ARG A 76 13.43 6.54 -3.02
C ARG A 76 13.68 5.35 -2.10
N GLU A 77 13.11 5.36 -0.89
CA GLU A 77 13.27 4.28 0.08
C GLU A 77 12.59 2.99 -0.40
N SER A 78 11.33 3.08 -0.86
CA SER A 78 10.61 1.93 -1.41
C SER A 78 11.29 1.33 -2.64
N TRP A 79 11.86 2.15 -3.54
CA TRP A 79 12.60 1.64 -4.70
C TRP A 79 13.86 0.87 -4.30
N THR A 80 14.58 1.32 -3.27
CA THR A 80 15.77 0.60 -2.78
C THR A 80 15.42 -0.76 -2.17
N TRP A 81 14.25 -0.87 -1.51
CA TRP A 81 13.78 -2.12 -0.92
C TRP A 81 13.17 -3.09 -1.95
N LEU A 82 12.57 -2.59 -3.03
CA LEU A 82 12.00 -3.41 -4.10
C LEU A 82 13.05 -4.04 -5.03
N ARG A 83 14.26 -3.47 -5.13
CA ARG A 83 15.36 -4.03 -5.94
C ARG A 83 15.66 -5.50 -5.61
N PRO A 84 15.99 -5.90 -4.37
CA PRO A 84 16.29 -7.30 -4.07
C PRO A 84 15.11 -8.24 -4.34
N VAL A 85 13.87 -7.78 -4.13
CA VAL A 85 12.65 -8.56 -4.43
C VAL A 85 12.51 -8.81 -5.92
N ALA A 86 12.74 -7.79 -6.76
CA ALA A 86 12.70 -7.92 -8.21
C ALA A 86 13.77 -8.89 -8.74
N TRP A 87 14.99 -8.86 -8.18
CA TRP A 87 16.04 -9.84 -8.50
C TRP A 87 15.65 -11.25 -8.07
N GLY A 88 15.03 -11.42 -6.90
CA GLY A 88 14.51 -12.70 -6.43
C GLY A 88 13.48 -13.30 -7.38
N PHE A 89 12.51 -12.49 -7.85
CA PHE A 89 11.53 -12.93 -8.84
C PHE A 89 12.16 -13.29 -10.18
N ALA A 90 13.11 -12.49 -10.67
CA ALA A 90 13.82 -12.77 -11.91
C ALA A 90 14.58 -14.11 -11.85
N LEU A 91 15.26 -14.38 -10.74
CA LEU A 91 15.97 -15.65 -10.53
C LEU A 91 15.00 -16.83 -10.41
N ALA A 92 13.91 -16.67 -9.65
CA ALA A 92 12.89 -17.71 -9.52
C ALA A 92 12.25 -18.06 -10.87
N ALA A 93 11.93 -17.05 -11.69
CA ALA A 93 11.41 -17.25 -13.04
C ALA A 93 12.43 -17.95 -13.94
N ALA A 94 13.70 -17.56 -13.90
CA ALA A 94 14.76 -18.21 -14.67
C ALA A 94 14.94 -19.68 -14.27
N MET A 95 14.92 -19.99 -12.97
CA MET A 95 14.96 -21.37 -12.50
C MET A 95 13.71 -22.16 -12.90
N ALA A 96 12.52 -21.55 -12.83
CA ALA A 96 11.29 -22.21 -13.26
C ALA A 96 11.32 -22.56 -14.76
N ILE A 97 11.96 -21.74 -15.60
CA ILE A 97 12.17 -22.03 -17.02
C ILE A 97 13.19 -23.16 -17.22
N LEU A 98 14.30 -23.15 -16.48
CA LEU A 98 15.35 -24.18 -16.58
C LEU A 98 14.92 -25.54 -16.04
N LEU A 99 14.17 -25.54 -14.95
CA LEU A 99 13.58 -26.74 -14.34
C LEU A 99 12.23 -27.09 -14.95
N TRP A 100 11.77 -26.35 -15.97
CA TRP A 100 10.56 -26.72 -16.67
C TRP A 100 10.79 -28.11 -17.25
N PRO A 101 10.05 -29.14 -16.80
CA PRO A 101 10.25 -30.48 -17.30
C PRO A 101 9.95 -30.42 -18.79
N THR A 102 11.00 -30.54 -19.60
CA THR A 102 10.84 -30.72 -21.03
C THR A 102 10.02 -31.99 -21.15
N SER A 103 8.79 -31.87 -21.64
CA SER A 103 7.81 -32.95 -21.75
C SER A 103 8.23 -34.03 -22.77
N ALA A 104 9.53 -34.15 -23.04
CA ALA A 104 10.16 -35.11 -23.93
C ALA A 104 10.08 -36.57 -23.42
N THR A 105 9.44 -36.83 -22.28
CA THR A 105 9.19 -38.19 -21.77
C THR A 105 7.74 -38.63 -21.85
N LEU A 106 6.86 -37.92 -22.56
CA LEU A 106 5.49 -38.42 -22.85
C LEU A 106 5.40 -39.29 -24.11
N GLU A 107 6.47 -39.47 -24.88
CA GLU A 107 6.46 -40.32 -26.09
C GLU A 107 6.89 -41.79 -25.86
N ALA A 108 7.25 -42.19 -24.63
CA ALA A 108 7.63 -43.57 -24.33
C ALA A 108 6.50 -44.41 -23.68
N ALA A 109 5.27 -43.91 -23.65
CA ALA A 109 4.11 -44.61 -23.06
C ALA A 109 2.93 -44.77 -24.03
N ASP A 110 3.13 -44.60 -25.34
CA ASP A 110 2.14 -44.90 -26.38
C ASP A 110 2.44 -46.24 -27.09
N SER A 111 2.75 -47.27 -26.30
CA SER A 111 2.95 -48.63 -26.79
C SER A 111 2.49 -49.63 -25.74
N THR A 112 1.22 -49.55 -25.36
CA THR A 112 0.32 -50.65 -24.95
C THR A 112 -0.82 -50.09 -24.09
N MET A 113 -1.82 -49.47 -24.71
CA MET A 113 -3.17 -49.57 -24.18
C MET A 113 -3.99 -50.45 -25.12
N PRO A 114 -4.53 -51.59 -24.66
CA PRO A 114 -5.54 -52.29 -25.41
C PRO A 114 -6.76 -51.38 -25.52
N PHE A 115 -7.14 -51.06 -26.76
CA PHE A 115 -8.38 -50.42 -27.12
C PHE A 115 -9.55 -51.24 -26.56
N LYS A 116 -10.02 -50.87 -25.36
CA LYS A 116 -11.29 -51.34 -24.84
C LYS A 116 -12.38 -50.55 -25.53
N GLU A 117 -13.21 -51.27 -26.27
CA GLU A 117 -14.44 -50.84 -26.90
C GLU A 117 -15.22 -49.89 -25.98
N GLY A 118 -15.42 -48.65 -26.46
CA GLY A 118 -16.25 -47.68 -25.78
C GLY A 118 -17.72 -48.11 -25.80
N PRO A 119 -18.53 -47.64 -24.83
CA PRO A 119 -19.96 -47.95 -24.77
C PRO A 119 -20.71 -47.38 -25.98
N ALA A 120 -21.73 -48.11 -26.44
CA ALA A 120 -22.49 -47.91 -27.69
C ALA A 120 -23.25 -46.57 -27.85
N TRP A 121 -23.09 -45.60 -26.94
CA TRP A 121 -23.77 -44.31 -27.01
C TRP A 121 -22.87 -43.16 -27.50
N ALA A 122 -21.60 -43.42 -27.83
CA ALA A 122 -20.70 -42.39 -28.35
C ALA A 122 -21.16 -41.90 -29.74
N VAL A 123 -21.84 -40.76 -29.75
CA VAL A 123 -22.34 -40.08 -30.95
C VAL A 123 -21.16 -39.55 -31.77
N PRO A 124 -21.13 -39.76 -33.11
CA PRO A 124 -20.05 -39.28 -33.96
C PRO A 124 -20.01 -37.74 -33.98
N VAL A 125 -18.86 -37.18 -33.63
CA VAL A 125 -18.55 -35.75 -33.79
C VAL A 125 -18.24 -35.50 -35.26
N ALA A 126 -19.28 -35.39 -36.07
CA ALA A 126 -19.22 -34.72 -37.35
C ALA A 126 -19.48 -33.22 -37.14
N ASP A 127 -18.67 -32.40 -37.78
CA ASP A 127 -18.85 -30.96 -38.00
C ASP A 127 -18.94 -30.05 -36.77
N ARG A 128 -17.77 -29.71 -36.21
CA ARG A 128 -17.58 -28.37 -35.63
C ARG A 128 -16.56 -27.61 -36.47
N GLN A 129 -17.04 -27.06 -37.59
CA GLN A 129 -16.31 -26.01 -38.32
C GLN A 129 -16.13 -24.82 -37.40
N LEU A 130 -14.92 -24.66 -36.85
CA LEU A 130 -14.48 -23.41 -36.25
C LEU A 130 -14.23 -22.41 -37.38
N GLY A 131 -15.31 -21.73 -37.75
CA GLY A 131 -15.33 -20.64 -38.70
C GLY A 131 -14.45 -19.48 -38.24
N ARG A 132 -13.46 -19.21 -39.09
CA ARG A 132 -12.85 -17.92 -39.47
C ARG A 132 -13.26 -16.65 -38.71
N ALA A 133 -12.21 -15.85 -38.52
CA ALA A 133 -12.16 -14.37 -38.62
C ALA A 133 -12.79 -13.58 -37.47
N TRP A 134 -11.96 -13.31 -36.45
CA TRP A 134 -12.18 -12.25 -35.46
C TRP A 134 -11.07 -11.19 -35.55
N THR A 135 -10.74 -10.78 -36.76
CA THR A 135 -9.90 -9.62 -37.03
C THR A 135 -10.78 -8.53 -37.61
N GLU A 136 -10.67 -7.33 -37.06
CA GLU A 136 -11.27 -6.06 -37.54
C GLU A 136 -12.62 -5.67 -36.93
N GLN A 137 -12.64 -5.28 -35.64
CA GLN A 137 -13.56 -4.22 -35.21
C GLN A 137 -13.08 -3.51 -33.93
N PHE A 138 -12.21 -2.51 -34.08
CA PHE A 138 -12.08 -1.45 -33.07
C PHE A 138 -12.11 -0.10 -33.78
N PRO A 139 -13.14 0.74 -33.55
CA PRO A 139 -13.20 2.08 -34.11
C PRO A 139 -12.22 3.01 -33.39
N GLU A 140 -11.55 3.86 -34.18
CA GLU A 140 -10.66 4.93 -33.73
C GLU A 140 -11.31 5.80 -32.64
N LEU A 141 -10.73 5.78 -31.44
CA LEU A 141 -11.09 6.73 -30.40
C LEU A 141 -10.43 8.08 -30.69
N VAL A 142 -11.27 9.04 -31.04
CA VAL A 142 -10.98 10.46 -31.20
C VAL A 142 -10.19 11.00 -30.00
N ARG A 143 -8.99 11.56 -30.26
CA ARG A 143 -8.22 12.32 -29.26
C ARG A 143 -8.93 13.64 -28.93
N PRO A 144 -9.19 13.97 -27.66
CA PRO A 144 -9.62 15.31 -27.30
C PRO A 144 -8.42 16.26 -27.28
N GLN A 145 -8.46 17.27 -28.16
CA GLN A 145 -7.61 18.46 -28.07
C GLN A 145 -7.90 19.17 -26.74
N ARG A 146 -6.90 19.22 -25.84
CA ARG A 146 -6.90 20.10 -24.68
C ARG A 146 -6.04 21.33 -24.99
N HIS A 147 -6.69 22.43 -25.31
CA HIS A 147 -6.07 23.76 -25.29
C HIS A 147 -6.15 24.27 -23.84
N ALA A 148 -5.04 24.24 -23.12
CA ALA A 148 -4.91 24.94 -21.85
C ALA A 148 -4.07 26.20 -22.08
N HIS A 149 -4.75 27.35 -22.19
CA HIS A 149 -4.11 28.65 -22.12
C HIS A 149 -3.70 28.92 -20.67
N ILE A 150 -2.39 28.92 -20.41
CA ILE A 150 -1.82 29.38 -19.14
C ILE A 150 -1.61 30.89 -19.26
N ARG A 151 -2.30 31.69 -18.44
CA ARG A 151 -1.96 33.10 -18.21
C ARG A 151 -0.95 33.19 -17.04
N PRO A 152 0.17 33.90 -17.19
CA PRO A 152 1.04 34.21 -16.06
C PRO A 152 0.47 35.35 -15.22
N VAL A 153 0.48 35.18 -13.89
CA VAL A 153 0.24 36.25 -12.92
C VAL A 153 1.61 36.72 -12.42
N SER A 154 1.93 37.98 -12.67
CA SER A 154 3.10 38.67 -12.15
C SER A 154 2.82 39.15 -10.72
N PHE A 155 3.76 38.90 -9.81
CA PHE A 155 3.84 39.50 -8.48
C PHE A 155 4.42 40.91 -8.54
#